data_AF-A0AAC9RMJ9-F1
#
_entry.id   AF-A0AAC9RMJ9-F1
#
_cell.length_a   1.000
_cell.length_b   1.000
_cell.length_c   1.000
_cell.angle_alpha   90.00
_cell.angle_beta   90.00
_cell.angle_gamma   90.00
#
_symmetry.space_group_name_H-M   'P 1'
#
loop_
_entity.id
_entity.type
_entity.pdbx_description
1 polymer ?
#
loop_
_entity_poly.entity_id
_entity_poly.type
_entity_poly.pdbx_seq_one_letter_code
_entity_poly.pdbx_strand_id
1 'polypeptide(L)' 'MVIELIPYKTFKEKIKIVSEELKKNRYVEVWDKYIYSVEYIGGVKK' A
#
# COMPACT_ATOMS: atom_id res chain seq x y z
N MET A 1 -3.26 -9.03 10.39
CA MET A 1 -3.25 -7.70 9.75
C MET A 1 -1.83 -7.21 9.74
N VAL A 2 -1.28 -6.92 8.55
CA VAL A 2 0.05 -6.30 8.42
C VAL A 2 -0.14 -4.89 7.91
N ILE A 3 0.51 -3.94 8.57
CA ILE A 3 0.45 -2.51 8.26
C ILE A 3 1.88 -2.08 7.90
N GLU A 4 2.03 -1.50 6.72
CA GLU A 4 3.31 -0.98 6.23
C GLU A 4 3.19 0.51 5.95
N LEU A 5 4.16 1.29 6.42
CA LEU A 5 4.28 2.71 6.14
C LEU A 5 5.50 2.93 5.23
N ILE A 6 5.24 3.18 3.96
CA ILE A 6 6.29 3.21 2.93
C ILE A 6 6.59 4.66 2.55
N PRO A 7 7.77 5.21 2.88
CA PRO A 7 8.14 6.55 2.46
C PRO A 7 8.42 6.59 0.95
N TYR A 8 8.16 7.74 0.32
CA TYR A 8 8.52 7.99 -1.09
C TYR A 8 9.16 9.37 -1.26
N LYS A 9 10.02 9.52 -2.27
CA LYS A 9 10.75 10.76 -2.56
C LYS A 9 10.26 11.48 -3.81
N THR A 10 9.74 10.74 -4.79
CA THR A 10 9.29 11.30 -6.07
C THR A 10 7.88 10.85 -6.41
N PHE A 11 7.18 11.63 -7.24
CA PHE A 11 5.84 11.27 -7.72
C PHE A 11 5.84 9.94 -8.50
N LYS A 12 6.92 9.67 -9.25
CA LYS A 12 7.07 8.41 -10.00
C LYS A 12 7.21 7.21 -9.06
N GLU A 13 8.01 7.36 -8.00
CA GLU A 13 8.17 6.33 -6.96
C GLU A 13 6.85 6.08 -6.23
N LYS A 14 6.10 7.15 -5.91
CA LYS A 14 4.75 7.06 -5.34
C LYS A 14 3.84 6.18 -6.18
N ILE A 15 3.72 6.46 -7.49
CA ILE A 15 2.87 5.68 -8.40
C ILE A 15 3.32 4.22 -8.46
N LYS A 16 4.63 3.97 -8.52
CA LYS A 16 5.18 2.61 -8.56
C LYS A 16 4.78 1.81 -7.32
N ILE A 17 4.99 2.37 -6.13
CA ILE A 17 4.68 1.71 -4.86
C ILE A 17 3.17 1.45 -4.77
N VAL A 18 2.34 2.44 -5.07
CA VAL A 18 0.87 2.26 -5.07
C VAL A 18 0.46 1.14 -6.03
N SER A 19 1.02 1.09 -7.24
CA SER A 19 0.70 0.04 -8.21
C SER A 19 1.12 -1.35 -7.73
N GLU A 20 2.28 -1.47 -7.09
CA GLU A 20 2.77 -2.73 -6.54
C GLU A 20 1.90 -3.22 -5.37
N GLU A 21 1.52 -2.34 -4.46
CA GLU A 21 0.67 -2.68 -3.32
C GLU A 21 -0.76 -3.04 -3.74
N LEU A 22 -1.34 -2.31 -4.70
CA LEU A 22 -2.65 -2.65 -5.27
C LEU A 22 -2.64 -4.01 -6.00
N LYS A 23 -1.54 -4.36 -6.69
CA LYS A 23 -1.38 -5.70 -7.31
C LYS A 23 -1.34 -6.84 -6.30
N LYS A 24 -0.91 -6.57 -5.07
CA LYS A 24 -0.96 -7.52 -3.94
C LYS A 24 -2.35 -7.61 -3.30
N ASN A 25 -3.36 -6.94 -3.88
CA ASN A 25 -4.72 -6.86 -3.34
C ASN A 25 -4.74 -6.26 -1.92
N ARG A 26 -3.82 -5.32 -1.64
CA ARG A 26 -3.74 -4.60 -0.37
C ARG A 26 -4.53 -3.30 -0.45
N TYR A 27 -5.05 -2.86 0.69
CA TYR A 27 -5.63 -1.52 0.82
C TYR A 27 -4.49 -0.50 0.88
N VAL A 28 -4.62 0.61 0.15
CA VAL A 28 -3.57 1.63 0.04
C VAL A 28 -4.17 3.01 0.27
N GLU A 29 -3.56 3.78 1.16
CA GLU A 29 -3.86 5.19 1.40
C GLU A 29 -2.60 6.03 1.22
N VAL A 30 -2.71 7.16 0.52
CA VAL A 30 -1.57 8.00 0.15
C VAL A 30 -1.59 9.27 0.98
N TRP A 31 -0.56 9.44 1.81
CA TRP A 31 -0.33 10.62 2.64
C TRP A 31 0.87 11.39 2.09
N ASP A 32 1.08 12.63 2.54
CA ASP A 32 1.97 13.59 1.89
C ASP A 32 3.38 13.05 1.55
N LYS A 33 4.00 12.28 2.47
CA LYS A 33 5.32 11.65 2.27
C LYS A 33 5.35 10.14 2.46
N TYR A 34 4.18 9.54 2.70
CA TYR A 34 4.07 8.15 3.11
C TYR A 34 2.91 7.47 2.40
N ILE A 35 3.07 6.19 2.12
CA ILE A 35 2.00 5.31 1.65
C ILE A 35 1.68 4.34 2.78
N TYR A 36 0.43 4.35 3.21
CA TYR A 36 -0.11 3.40 4.17
C TYR A 36 -0.66 2.20 3.40
N SER A 37 -0.08 1.03 3.61
CA SER A 37 -0.51 -0.23 2.98
C SER A 37 -0.98 -1.21 4.04
N VAL A 38 -2.16 -1.80 3.84
CA VAL A 38 -2.76 -2.77 4.75
C VAL A 38 -3.03 -4.07 4.04
N GLU A 39 -2.40 -5.13 4.53
CA GLU A 39 -2.73 -6.50 4.18
C GLU A 39 -3.66 -7.10 5.24
N TYR A 40 -4.89 -7.39 4.82
CA TYR A 40 -5.82 -8.14 5.64
C TYR A 40 -5.48 -9.63 5.57
N ILE A 41 -4.62 -10.09 6.47
CA ILE A 41 -4.40 -11.52 6.73
C ILE A 41 -5.61 -12.04 7.52
N GLY A 42 -6.69 -12.29 6.80
CA GLY A 42 -7.90 -12.90 7.33
C GLY A 42 -8.57 -13.66 6.22
N GLY A 43 -8.30 -14.97 6.16
CA GLY A 43 -9.03 -15.86 5.27
C GLY A 43 -10.49 -15.87 5.69
N VAL A 44 -11.37 -15.34 4.84
CA VAL A 44 -12.57 -16.01 4.30
C VAL A 44 -12.95 -15.21 3.06
N LYS A 45 -12.76 -15.84 1.89
CA LYS A 45 -13.45 -15.43 0.65
C LYS A 45 -14.95 -15.48 0.96
N LYS A 46 -15.64 -14.35 0.80
CA LYS A 46 -17.10 -14.34 0.75
C LYS A 46 -17.55 -14.66 -0.66
#